data_AF-A0A7S9KU51-F1
#
_entry.id   AF-A0A7S9KU51-F1
#
_cell.length_a   1.000
_cell.length_b   1.000
_cell.length_c   1.000
_cell.angle_alpha   90.00
_cell.angle_beta   90.00
_cell.angle_gamma   90.00
#
_symmetry.space_group_name_H-M   'P 1'
#
loop_
_entity.id
_entity.type
_entity.pdbx_description
1 polymer ?
#
loop_
_entity_poly.entity_id
_entity_poly.type
_entity_poly.pdbx_seq_one_letter_code
_entity_poly.pdbx_strand_id
1 'polypeptide(L)'
;MASNAGLSRATFAKLSPHPYLLANLDPLDDNVQPARSNGRAPDEVRPTTINLSSLSHPHGSSLVRMGDTTVICGIRGETILTRDIPNHRASNTESELKDYDLLVPNIELATGSAPQFLPGGPPTTLAQTLSTRIYSLLHGSQLVQPEDLRIWHTRPSESLIADDDKMDEDIEDSGVQDGEAYVAAYWVLYIDIFFISFDGNPFDAAWAATLAALRDTKIPKARYDADREMVLCTRKDPKPLSITSMPVACTAVVFTGKETDRPSDGKFWLLVDPDRLEESLCDESVTIVVDCQEGDTRILSISKHGGVVLSPKLLKSKGFIKWANVRWKGVASAITGNQV
;
A
#
# COMPACT_ATOMS: atom_id res chain seq x y z
N MET A 1 -38.23 39.79 -10.96
CA MET A 1 -36.82 40.09 -10.62
C MET A 1 -36.67 39.97 -9.11
N ALA A 2 -36.80 38.77 -8.55
CA ALA A 2 -36.56 38.56 -7.13
C ALA A 2 -35.05 38.54 -6.92
N SER A 3 -34.55 39.41 -6.05
CA SER A 3 -33.17 39.39 -5.58
C SER A 3 -32.82 37.98 -5.09
N ASN A 4 -31.70 37.43 -5.55
CA ASN A 4 -31.08 36.24 -4.97
C ASN A 4 -30.73 36.50 -3.50
N ALA A 5 -31.72 36.40 -2.62
CA ALA A 5 -31.57 36.47 -1.18
C ALA A 5 -31.07 35.10 -0.71
N GLY A 6 -29.80 34.82 -0.98
CA GLY A 6 -29.16 33.56 -0.63
C GLY A 6 -27.65 33.73 -0.52
N LEU A 7 -27.04 33.00 0.40
CA LEU A 7 -25.59 32.86 0.46
C LEU A 7 -25.10 32.24 -0.85
N SER A 8 -23.93 32.69 -1.33
CA SER A 8 -23.29 32.01 -2.47
C SER A 8 -22.99 30.55 -2.10
N ARG A 9 -23.01 29.63 -3.07
CA ARG A 9 -22.72 28.20 -2.82
C ARG A 9 -21.40 28.01 -2.08
N ALA A 10 -20.36 28.75 -2.47
CA ALA A 10 -19.04 28.70 -1.82
C ALA A 10 -19.05 29.23 -0.38
N THR A 11 -19.85 30.26 -0.09
CA THR A 11 -19.99 30.83 1.25
C THR A 11 -20.80 29.89 2.16
N PHE A 12 -21.87 29.29 1.63
CA PHE A 12 -22.70 28.33 2.36
C PHE A 12 -21.95 27.03 2.68
N ALA A 13 -21.15 26.52 1.73
CA ALA A 13 -20.28 25.37 1.95
C ALA A 13 -19.29 25.58 3.10
N LYS A 14 -18.83 26.82 3.33
CA LYS A 14 -17.94 27.17 4.44
C LYS A 14 -18.67 27.39 5.76
N LEU A 15 -19.86 27.99 5.73
CA LEU A 15 -20.66 28.29 6.92
C LEU A 15 -21.32 27.05 7.52
N SER A 16 -21.80 26.13 6.68
CA SER A 16 -22.55 24.96 7.09
C SER A 16 -22.28 23.78 6.14
N PRO A 17 -21.10 23.16 6.26
CA PRO A 17 -20.67 22.10 5.33
C PRO A 17 -21.55 20.85 5.38
N HIS A 18 -22.08 20.48 6.56
CA HIS A 18 -22.94 19.31 6.71
C HIS A 18 -24.30 19.48 6.00
N PRO A 19 -25.10 20.54 6.25
CA PRO A 19 -26.31 20.82 5.48
C PRO A 19 -26.07 21.01 3.98
N TYR A 20 -24.91 21.58 3.59
CA TYR A 20 -24.55 21.74 2.19
C TYR A 20 -24.37 20.40 1.46
N LEU A 21 -23.65 19.46 2.08
CA LEU A 21 -23.47 18.13 1.51
C LEU A 21 -24.81 17.38 1.43
N LEU A 22 -25.62 17.45 2.49
CA LEU A 22 -26.96 16.85 2.51
C LEU A 22 -27.87 17.41 1.40
N ALA A 23 -27.86 18.73 1.18
CA ALA A 23 -28.67 19.35 0.13
C ALA A 23 -28.28 18.93 -1.29
N ASN A 24 -27.01 18.58 -1.52
CA ASN A 24 -26.56 18.08 -2.83
C ASN A 24 -26.85 16.57 -3.00
N LEU A 25 -26.87 15.81 -1.90
CA LEU A 25 -27.16 14.37 -1.89
C LEU A 25 -28.66 14.03 -1.90
N ASP A 26 -29.51 14.90 -1.36
CA ASP A 26 -30.99 14.78 -1.39
C ASP A 26 -31.56 16.06 -2.02
N PRO A 27 -31.40 16.27 -3.34
CA PRO A 27 -31.97 17.43 -4.01
C PRO A 27 -33.50 17.41 -3.88
N LEU A 28 -34.09 18.57 -3.60
CA LEU A 28 -35.55 18.71 -3.48
C LEU A 28 -36.28 18.55 -4.83
N ASP A 29 -35.56 18.72 -5.95
CA ASP A 29 -36.07 18.53 -7.30
C ASP A 29 -35.66 17.16 -7.84
N ASP A 30 -36.64 16.31 -8.16
CA ASP A 30 -36.43 14.96 -8.73
C ASP A 30 -35.71 14.96 -10.10
N ASN A 31 -35.62 16.12 -10.77
CA ASN A 31 -34.93 16.27 -12.05
C ASN A 31 -33.40 16.43 -11.91
N VAL A 32 -32.90 16.69 -10.70
CA VAL A 32 -31.47 16.87 -10.44
C VAL A 32 -30.91 15.57 -9.85
N GLN A 33 -29.92 14.99 -10.52
CA GLN A 33 -29.26 13.79 -10.00
C GLN A 33 -28.48 14.12 -8.72
N PRO A 34 -28.50 13.25 -7.70
CA PRO A 34 -27.76 13.45 -6.47
C PRO A 34 -26.27 13.47 -6.79
N ALA A 35 -25.62 14.58 -6.46
CA ALA A 35 -24.23 14.81 -6.74
C ALA A 35 -23.51 15.24 -5.47
N ARG A 36 -22.24 14.88 -5.34
CA ARG A 36 -21.39 15.35 -4.25
C ARG A 36 -21.08 16.83 -4.43
N SER A 37 -20.42 17.43 -3.44
CA SER A 37 -19.92 18.81 -3.51
C SER A 37 -19.09 19.11 -4.77
N ASN A 38 -18.42 18.08 -5.31
CA ASN A 38 -17.58 18.13 -6.51
C ASN A 38 -18.32 17.72 -7.81
N GLY A 39 -19.63 17.49 -7.77
CA GLY A 39 -20.44 17.10 -8.94
C GLY A 39 -20.40 15.61 -9.30
N ARG A 40 -19.62 14.80 -8.60
CA ARG A 40 -19.49 13.35 -8.79
C ARG A 40 -20.65 12.57 -8.17
N ALA A 41 -20.96 11.40 -8.70
CA ALA A 41 -21.94 10.51 -8.07
C ALA A 41 -21.40 9.91 -6.75
N PRO A 42 -22.26 9.44 -5.83
CA PRO A 42 -21.84 8.80 -4.56
C PRO A 42 -20.91 7.60 -4.72
N ASP A 43 -21.05 6.86 -5.82
CA ASP A 43 -20.29 5.64 -6.16
C ASP A 43 -19.10 5.88 -7.10
N GLU A 44 -18.92 7.12 -7.55
CA GLU A 44 -17.90 7.51 -8.54
C GLU A 44 -16.54 7.82 -7.89
N VAL A 45 -15.51 7.09 -8.33
CA VAL A 45 -14.12 7.20 -7.85
C VAL A 45 -13.35 8.26 -8.66
N ARG A 46 -12.36 8.92 -8.06
CA ARG A 46 -11.48 9.85 -8.79
C ARG A 46 -10.66 9.10 -9.85
N PRO A 47 -10.36 9.74 -11.00
CA PRO A 47 -9.45 9.15 -11.97
C PRO A 47 -8.08 8.94 -11.33
N THR A 48 -7.56 7.73 -11.49
CA THR A 48 -6.25 7.32 -10.95
C THR A 48 -5.25 7.24 -12.09
N THR A 49 -4.14 7.97 -11.96
CA THR A 49 -3.02 7.94 -12.91
C THR A 49 -1.77 7.49 -12.17
N ILE A 50 -1.06 6.52 -12.74
CA ILE A 50 0.08 5.87 -12.11
C ILE A 50 1.24 5.88 -13.10
N ASN A 51 2.36 6.45 -12.67
CA ASN A 51 3.61 6.43 -13.44
C ASN A 51 4.63 5.59 -12.68
N LEU A 52 5.08 4.50 -13.30
CA LEU A 52 6.14 3.64 -12.76
C LEU A 52 7.52 4.24 -13.06
N SER A 53 8.53 3.88 -12.27
CA SER A 53 9.91 4.34 -12.41
C SER A 53 10.06 5.87 -12.46
N SER A 54 9.31 6.60 -11.61
CA SER A 54 9.33 8.07 -11.59
C SER A 54 10.62 8.67 -10.99
N LEU A 55 11.35 7.89 -10.19
CA LEU A 55 12.61 8.29 -9.56
C LEU A 55 13.77 7.42 -10.08
N SER A 56 14.94 8.04 -10.26
CA SER A 56 16.13 7.39 -10.84
C SER A 56 17.01 6.63 -9.84
N HIS A 57 16.99 7.01 -8.56
CA HIS A 57 17.86 6.44 -7.52
C HIS A 57 17.32 5.19 -6.81
N PRO A 58 16.01 5.09 -6.49
CA PRO A 58 15.44 3.90 -5.85
C PRO A 58 15.44 2.67 -6.77
N HIS A 59 15.41 1.47 -6.17
CA HIS A 59 15.31 0.20 -6.92
C HIS A 59 13.94 -0.01 -7.55
N GLY A 60 12.90 0.62 -6.99
CA GLY A 60 11.57 0.72 -7.56
C GLY A 60 10.95 2.06 -7.16
N SER A 61 10.16 2.65 -8.03
CA SER A 61 9.46 3.89 -7.69
C SER A 61 8.13 4.01 -8.42
N SER A 62 7.22 4.78 -7.84
CA SER A 62 5.93 5.10 -8.43
C SER A 62 5.50 6.52 -8.07
N LEU A 63 4.79 7.16 -8.99
CA LEU A 63 4.02 8.38 -8.74
C LEU A 63 2.56 8.06 -9.01
N VAL A 64 1.73 8.16 -7.99
CA VAL A 64 0.29 7.93 -8.06
C VAL A 64 -0.44 9.24 -7.82
N ARG A 65 -1.33 9.60 -8.75
CA ARG A 65 -2.23 10.73 -8.61
C ARG A 65 -3.67 10.23 -8.68
N MET A 66 -4.41 10.45 -7.60
CA MET A 66 -5.83 10.15 -7.45
C MET A 66 -6.58 11.47 -7.30
N GLY A 67 -7.12 11.98 -8.43
CA GLY A 67 -7.66 13.34 -8.48
C GLY A 67 -6.60 14.38 -8.12
N ASP A 68 -6.76 15.06 -6.98
CA ASP A 68 -5.81 16.06 -6.47
C ASP A 68 -4.84 15.52 -5.41
N THR A 69 -5.09 14.32 -4.87
CA THR A 69 -4.12 13.64 -4.01
C THR A 69 -3.00 13.07 -4.86
N THR A 70 -1.76 13.45 -4.56
CA THR A 70 -0.56 12.98 -5.29
C THR A 70 0.44 12.41 -4.29
N VAL A 71 0.89 11.18 -4.54
CA VAL A 71 1.79 10.41 -3.68
C VAL A 71 2.94 9.85 -4.51
N ILE A 72 4.15 9.96 -3.99
CA ILE A 72 5.34 9.30 -4.52
C ILE A 72 5.72 8.18 -3.57
N CYS A 73 6.04 7.02 -4.12
CA CYS A 73 6.64 5.93 -3.36
C CYS A 73 8.01 5.57 -3.97
N GLY A 74 9.01 5.39 -3.12
CA GLY A 74 10.33 4.92 -3.47
C GLY A 74 10.69 3.70 -2.62
N ILE A 75 11.27 2.68 -3.26
CA ILE A 75 11.70 1.46 -2.58
C ILE A 75 13.22 1.38 -2.64
N ARG A 76 13.83 1.33 -1.45
CA ARG A 76 15.25 1.14 -1.25
C ARG A 76 15.48 -0.25 -0.67
N GLY A 77 16.42 -0.97 -1.25
CA GLY A 77 16.83 -2.28 -0.78
C GLY A 77 18.17 -2.16 -0.08
N GLU A 78 18.25 -2.63 1.15
CA GLU A 78 19.48 -2.76 1.93
C GLU A 78 19.66 -4.23 2.33
N THR A 79 20.87 -4.62 2.71
CA THR A 79 21.17 -6.00 3.07
C THR A 79 21.55 -6.08 4.54
N ILE A 80 20.93 -7.01 5.26
CA ILE A 80 21.27 -7.31 6.65
C ILE A 80 21.85 -8.72 6.71
N LEU A 81 22.93 -8.89 7.48
CA LEU A 81 23.52 -10.21 7.70
C LEU A 81 22.68 -11.01 8.68
N THR A 82 22.61 -12.32 8.49
CA THR A 82 21.84 -13.23 9.35
C THR A 82 22.22 -13.12 10.83
N ARG A 83 23.50 -12.81 11.13
CA ARG A 83 24.02 -12.63 12.49
C ARG A 83 23.50 -11.39 13.22
N ASP A 84 23.09 -10.36 12.46
CA ASP A 84 22.63 -9.09 13.01
C ASP A 84 21.11 -9.08 13.26
N ILE A 85 20.42 -10.16 12.84
CA ILE A 85 18.98 -10.31 13.04
C ILE A 85 18.71 -10.86 14.44
N PRO A 86 18.02 -10.09 15.31
CA PRO A 86 17.64 -10.59 16.63
C PRO A 86 16.60 -11.72 16.47
N ASN A 87 16.91 -12.91 16.98
CA ASN A 87 16.08 -14.13 16.90
C ASN A 87 15.99 -14.82 15.53
N HIS A 88 17.07 -14.82 14.75
CA HIS A 88 17.12 -15.65 13.53
C HIS A 88 16.82 -17.13 13.82
N ARG A 89 15.87 -17.69 13.07
CA ARG A 89 15.51 -19.12 13.07
C ARG A 89 15.50 -19.63 11.64
N ALA A 90 16.50 -20.41 11.26
CA ALA A 90 16.61 -21.00 9.92
C ALA A 90 15.43 -21.92 9.53
N SER A 91 14.63 -22.38 10.49
CA SER A 91 13.49 -23.29 10.26
C SER A 91 12.16 -22.59 10.01
N ASN A 92 12.06 -21.28 10.28
CA ASN A 92 10.82 -20.55 10.06
C ASN A 92 10.83 -20.08 8.60
N THR A 93 9.83 -20.41 7.78
CA THR A 93 9.73 -19.92 6.38
C THR A 93 8.47 -19.08 6.18
N GLU A 94 7.45 -19.23 7.04
CA GLU A 94 6.16 -18.57 6.88
C GLU A 94 6.08 -17.18 7.52
N SER A 95 6.75 -16.95 8.65
CA SER A 95 6.72 -15.64 9.34
C SER A 95 8.04 -14.86 9.32
N GLU A 96 9.04 -15.29 8.54
CA GLU A 96 10.34 -14.61 8.45
C GLU A 96 10.23 -13.13 8.09
N LEU A 97 9.33 -12.75 7.16
CA LEU A 97 9.20 -11.34 6.77
C LEU A 97 8.80 -10.45 7.95
N LYS A 98 7.94 -10.96 8.82
CA LYS A 98 7.41 -10.22 9.97
C LYS A 98 8.36 -10.30 11.16
N ASP A 99 8.94 -11.47 11.40
CA ASP A 99 9.83 -11.69 12.55
C ASP A 99 11.18 -10.97 12.36
N TYR A 100 11.61 -10.79 11.10
CA TYR A 100 12.87 -10.11 10.76
C TYR A 100 12.68 -8.68 10.25
N ASP A 101 11.45 -8.15 10.29
CA ASP A 101 11.10 -6.79 9.83
C ASP A 101 11.71 -6.43 8.46
N LEU A 102 11.62 -7.35 7.49
CA LEU A 102 12.24 -7.17 6.17
C LEU A 102 11.54 -6.10 5.33
N LEU A 103 10.32 -5.71 5.68
CA LEU A 103 9.55 -4.68 4.98
C LEU A 103 9.27 -3.53 5.95
N VAL A 104 9.87 -2.37 5.69
CA VAL A 104 9.74 -1.20 6.55
C VAL A 104 9.08 -0.06 5.78
N PRO A 105 7.76 0.15 5.93
CA PRO A 105 7.06 1.26 5.31
C PRO A 105 7.14 2.52 6.17
N ASN A 106 7.70 3.57 5.60
CA ASN A 106 7.75 4.90 6.17
C ASN A 106 6.82 5.84 5.39
N ILE A 107 6.07 6.68 6.11
CA ILE A 107 5.16 7.65 5.51
C ILE A 107 5.51 9.05 5.97
N GLU A 108 5.81 9.92 5.02
CA GLU A 108 6.06 11.33 5.26
C GLU A 108 4.91 12.20 4.72
N LEU A 109 4.23 12.86 5.64
CA LEU A 109 3.21 13.88 5.37
C LEU A 109 3.73 15.31 5.52
N ALA A 110 4.85 15.49 6.23
CA ALA A 110 5.46 16.79 6.57
C ALA A 110 6.26 17.39 5.40
N THR A 111 5.68 17.35 4.20
CA THR A 111 6.25 17.83 2.93
C THR A 111 5.63 19.15 2.47
N GLY A 112 4.73 19.74 3.27
CA GLY A 112 3.88 20.84 2.83
C GLY A 112 2.64 20.38 2.03
N SER A 113 2.31 19.10 2.07
CA SER A 113 1.15 18.50 1.35
C SER A 113 -0.22 19.06 1.74
N ALA A 114 -0.32 19.63 2.93
CA ALA A 114 -1.48 20.38 3.41
C ALA A 114 -1.02 21.55 4.27
N PRO A 115 -1.82 22.62 4.42
CA PRO A 115 -1.50 23.72 5.35
C PRO A 115 -1.30 23.27 6.81
N GLN A 116 -1.86 22.12 7.17
CA GLN A 116 -1.75 21.50 8.50
C GLN A 116 -0.43 20.76 8.70
N PHE A 117 0.24 20.36 7.62
CA PHE A 117 1.47 19.58 7.65
C PHE A 117 2.66 20.48 7.30
N LEU A 118 3.17 21.17 8.32
CA LEU A 118 4.37 22.00 8.21
C LEU A 118 5.61 21.13 8.07
N PRO A 119 6.57 21.52 7.19
CA PRO A 119 7.82 20.79 7.03
C PRO A 119 8.68 20.85 8.30
N GLY A 120 9.32 19.74 8.64
CA GLY A 120 10.20 19.62 9.82
C GLY A 120 9.47 19.41 11.15
N GLY A 121 8.14 19.25 11.15
CA GLY A 121 7.39 18.83 12.33
C GLY A 121 7.60 17.35 12.68
N PRO A 122 7.35 16.94 13.93
CA PRO A 122 7.35 15.52 14.30
C PRO A 122 6.27 14.76 13.52
N PRO A 123 6.40 13.43 13.36
CA PRO A 123 5.44 12.62 12.61
C PRO A 123 4.06 12.70 13.27
N THR A 124 3.04 13.02 12.45
CA THR A 124 1.66 13.16 12.94
C THR A 124 1.08 11.80 13.32
N THR A 125 0.03 11.80 14.16
CA THR A 125 -0.70 10.59 14.55
C THR A 125 -1.28 9.87 13.32
N LEU A 126 -1.71 10.64 12.31
CA LEU A 126 -2.20 10.11 11.04
C LEU A 126 -1.08 9.41 10.25
N ALA A 127 0.11 10.01 10.12
CA ALA A 127 1.25 9.36 9.47
C ALA A 127 1.62 8.04 10.15
N GLN A 128 1.71 8.04 11.48
CA GLN A 128 2.03 6.85 12.27
C GLN A 128 0.96 5.76 12.10
N THR A 129 -0.32 6.12 12.21
CA THR A 129 -1.44 5.17 12.03
C THR A 129 -1.45 4.57 10.63
N LEU A 130 -1.23 5.38 9.59
CA LEU A 130 -1.17 4.90 8.22
C LEU A 130 0.03 3.97 7.99
N SER A 131 1.23 4.32 8.51
CA SER A 131 2.42 3.48 8.40
C SER A 131 2.19 2.10 9.05
N THR A 132 1.64 2.07 10.28
CA THR A 132 1.32 0.80 10.96
C THR A 132 0.25 -0.02 10.21
N ARG A 133 -0.74 0.63 9.60
CA ARG A 133 -1.76 -0.06 8.79
C ARG A 133 -1.17 -0.66 7.52
N ILE A 134 -0.34 0.10 6.80
CA ILE A 134 0.35 -0.40 5.60
C ILE A 134 1.29 -1.54 5.96
N TYR A 135 2.05 -1.42 7.05
CA TYR A 135 2.89 -2.50 7.58
C TYR A 135 2.07 -3.76 7.86
N SER A 136 0.98 -3.63 8.62
CA SER A 136 0.12 -4.78 8.96
C SER A 136 -0.47 -5.45 7.72
N LEU A 137 -0.83 -4.66 6.71
CA LEU A 137 -1.40 -5.14 5.45
C LEU A 137 -0.33 -5.79 4.56
N LEU A 138 0.89 -5.25 4.47
CA LEU A 138 2.01 -5.87 3.76
C LEU A 138 2.30 -7.27 4.30
N HIS A 139 2.40 -7.41 5.62
CA HIS A 139 2.64 -8.72 6.24
C HIS A 139 1.42 -9.65 6.15
N GLY A 140 0.20 -9.11 6.25
CA GLY A 140 -1.02 -9.91 6.14
C GLY A 140 -1.35 -10.39 4.72
N SER A 141 -0.88 -9.67 3.70
CA SER A 141 -1.14 -9.99 2.29
C SER A 141 -0.11 -10.92 1.67
N GLN A 142 1.05 -11.14 2.31
CA GLN A 142 2.12 -12.03 1.83
C GLN A 142 2.46 -11.82 0.34
N LEU A 143 2.53 -10.55 -0.09
CA LEU A 143 2.74 -10.19 -1.50
C LEU A 143 4.15 -10.51 -2.00
N VAL A 144 5.12 -10.47 -1.09
CA VAL A 144 6.53 -10.68 -1.38
C VAL A 144 6.92 -12.05 -0.86
N GLN A 145 7.50 -12.87 -1.73
CA GLN A 145 8.02 -14.17 -1.33
C GLN A 145 9.33 -13.99 -0.52
N PRO A 146 9.46 -14.62 0.66
CA PRO A 146 10.69 -14.52 1.46
C PRO A 146 11.91 -15.04 0.70
N GLU A 147 11.72 -16.01 -0.19
CA GLU A 147 12.78 -16.64 -0.98
C GLU A 147 13.50 -15.66 -1.89
N ASP A 148 12.80 -14.65 -2.43
CA ASP A 148 13.39 -13.62 -3.27
C ASP A 148 14.31 -12.66 -2.49
N LEU A 149 14.14 -12.58 -1.18
CA LEU A 149 14.94 -11.73 -0.29
C LEU A 149 16.13 -12.48 0.34
N ARG A 150 16.20 -13.81 0.24
CA ARG A 150 17.28 -14.62 0.81
C ARG A 150 18.53 -14.57 -0.07
N ILE A 151 19.68 -14.33 0.56
CA ILE A 151 20.99 -14.41 -0.09
C ILE A 151 21.66 -15.69 0.38
N TRP A 152 21.70 -16.67 -0.52
CA TRP A 152 22.33 -17.96 -0.29
C TRP A 152 23.84 -17.87 -0.42
N HIS A 153 24.55 -18.50 0.51
CA HIS A 153 25.98 -18.73 0.41
C HIS A 153 26.28 -20.20 0.70
N THR A 154 27.02 -20.83 -0.20
CA THR A 154 27.58 -22.16 -0.01
C THR A 154 28.91 -22.02 0.69
N ARG A 155 29.08 -22.59 1.88
CA ARG A 155 30.42 -22.71 2.46
C ARG A 155 31.23 -23.63 1.55
N PRO A 156 32.42 -23.23 1.10
CA PRO A 156 33.38 -24.21 0.61
C PRO A 156 33.64 -25.18 1.77
N SER A 157 33.47 -26.48 1.55
CA SER A 157 33.88 -27.49 2.52
C SER A 157 35.39 -27.33 2.74
N GLU A 158 35.81 -27.07 3.99
CA GLU A 158 37.20 -27.24 4.39
C GLU A 158 37.55 -28.74 4.42
N SER A 159 37.79 -29.30 3.24
CA SER A 159 38.70 -30.42 3.09
C SER A 159 39.82 -29.90 2.20
N LEU A 160 40.96 -29.53 2.80
CA LEU A 160 42.31 -29.41 2.22
C LEU A 160 43.14 -28.45 3.09
N ILE A 161 43.63 -28.91 4.26
CA ILE A 161 45.05 -28.83 4.71
C ILE A 161 45.23 -29.81 5.88
N ALA A 162 45.23 -31.11 5.62
CA ALA A 162 45.81 -32.10 6.52
C ALA A 162 46.20 -33.37 5.74
N ASP A 163 46.86 -33.22 4.60
CA ASP A 163 47.56 -34.32 3.93
C ASP A 163 48.81 -33.75 3.26
N ASP A 164 49.87 -33.62 4.06
CA ASP A 164 51.24 -33.39 3.56
C ASP A 164 52.09 -34.65 3.73
N ASP A 165 51.49 -35.86 3.65
CA ASP A 165 52.26 -37.09 3.95
C ASP A 165 51.85 -38.39 3.24
N LYS A 166 51.22 -38.35 2.05
CA LYS A 166 51.15 -39.55 1.18
C LYS A 166 51.27 -39.23 -0.31
N MET A 167 52.39 -39.69 -0.89
CA MET A 167 52.61 -39.81 -2.33
C MET A 167 51.65 -40.82 -2.98
N ASP A 168 51.24 -40.48 -4.20
CA ASP A 168 50.85 -41.31 -5.35
C ASP A 168 49.74 -42.36 -5.16
N GLU A 169 48.57 -42.13 -5.78
CA GLU A 169 48.06 -42.87 -6.95
C GLU A 169 46.58 -42.49 -7.24
N ASP A 170 46.26 -42.43 -8.54
CA ASP A 170 44.94 -42.45 -9.18
C ASP A 170 44.01 -41.21 -9.12
N ILE A 171 44.02 -40.49 -10.26
CA ILE A 171 42.97 -39.56 -10.69
C ILE A 171 41.70 -40.38 -10.98
N GLU A 172 40.81 -40.49 -10.00
CA GLU A 172 39.41 -40.84 -10.24
C GLU A 172 38.48 -39.69 -9.83
N ASP A 173 37.67 -39.32 -10.81
CA ASP A 173 36.52 -38.41 -10.81
C ASP A 173 35.73 -38.45 -9.49
N SER A 174 36.02 -37.50 -8.59
CA SER A 174 35.29 -37.32 -7.33
C SER A 174 34.48 -36.04 -7.40
N GLY A 175 33.16 -36.23 -7.51
CA GLY A 175 32.17 -35.18 -7.68
C GLY A 175 32.27 -34.06 -6.66
N VAL A 176 31.93 -32.86 -7.12
CA VAL A 176 31.69 -31.65 -6.32
C VAL A 176 30.83 -32.04 -5.11
N GLN A 177 31.45 -32.16 -3.93
CA GLN A 177 30.72 -32.30 -2.68
C GLN A 177 30.06 -30.95 -2.41
N ASP A 178 28.75 -30.88 -2.67
CA ASP A 178 27.91 -29.70 -2.40
C ASP A 178 28.06 -29.33 -0.92
N GLY A 179 28.77 -28.23 -0.65
CA GLY A 179 28.84 -27.64 0.67
C GLY A 179 27.45 -27.21 1.15
N GLU A 180 27.21 -27.27 2.47
CA GLU A 180 25.93 -26.88 3.04
C GLU A 180 25.60 -25.41 2.69
N ALA A 181 24.56 -25.20 1.88
CA ALA A 181 24.05 -23.89 1.54
C ALA A 181 23.29 -23.32 2.74
N TYR A 182 23.74 -22.17 3.24
CA TYR A 182 23.05 -21.45 4.31
C TYR A 182 22.66 -20.04 3.84
N VAL A 183 21.63 -19.48 4.48
CA VAL A 183 21.22 -18.09 4.23
C VAL A 183 22.18 -17.17 4.99
N ALA A 184 23.04 -16.47 4.26
CA ALA A 184 24.06 -15.59 4.84
C ALA A 184 23.53 -14.18 5.13
N ALA A 185 22.55 -13.72 4.34
CA ALA A 185 21.97 -12.40 4.47
C ALA A 185 20.54 -12.35 3.93
N TYR A 186 19.80 -11.32 4.35
CA TYR A 186 18.46 -11.00 3.85
C TYR A 186 18.45 -9.60 3.25
N TRP A 187 17.61 -9.40 2.24
CA TRP A 187 17.24 -8.08 1.75
C TRP A 187 16.15 -7.47 2.63
N VAL A 188 16.39 -6.25 3.08
CA VAL A 188 15.43 -5.38 3.75
C VAL A 188 14.96 -4.32 2.77
N LEU A 189 13.66 -4.21 2.54
CA LEU A 189 13.04 -3.21 1.68
C LEU A 189 12.47 -2.09 2.53
N TYR A 190 13.09 -0.92 2.44
CA TYR A 190 12.56 0.34 2.94
C TYR A 190 11.63 0.93 1.89
N ILE A 191 10.37 1.13 2.26
CA ILE A 191 9.32 1.68 1.41
C ILE A 191 9.02 3.07 1.92
N ASP A 192 9.58 4.08 1.27
CA ASP A 192 9.36 5.48 1.63
C ASP A 192 8.20 6.05 0.80
N ILE A 193 7.18 6.56 1.47
CA ILE A 193 5.97 7.11 0.87
C ILE A 193 5.87 8.60 1.21
N PHE A 194 5.92 9.44 0.19
CA PHE A 194 5.86 10.90 0.31
C PHE A 194 4.57 11.43 -0.30
N PHE A 195 3.80 12.19 0.47
CA PHE A 195 2.64 12.89 -0.06
C PHE A 195 3.08 14.24 -0.63
N ILE A 196 2.75 14.54 -1.89
CA ILE A 196 2.97 15.88 -2.47
C ILE A 196 1.75 16.76 -2.23
N SER A 197 0.57 16.20 -2.47
CA SER A 197 -0.71 16.89 -2.32
C SER A 197 -1.66 15.97 -1.60
N PHE A 198 -2.36 16.50 -0.60
CA PHE A 198 -3.32 15.77 0.21
C PHE A 198 -4.71 16.33 -0.04
N ASP A 199 -5.60 15.52 -0.63
CA ASP A 199 -7.01 15.86 -0.83
C ASP A 199 -7.93 14.70 -0.39
N GLY A 200 -7.70 14.16 0.80
CA GLY A 200 -8.51 13.06 1.35
C GLY A 200 -8.20 11.69 0.75
N ASN A 201 -8.67 10.66 1.45
CA ASN A 201 -8.37 9.24 1.20
C ASN A 201 -6.86 8.91 1.08
N PRO A 202 -6.05 9.22 2.11
CA PRO A 202 -4.60 9.01 2.05
C PRO A 202 -4.20 7.53 2.03
N PHE A 203 -4.98 6.65 2.67
CA PHE A 203 -4.64 5.24 2.78
C PHE A 203 -4.64 4.54 1.42
N ASP A 204 -5.70 4.74 0.62
CA ASP A 204 -5.81 4.10 -0.68
C ASP A 204 -4.72 4.59 -1.66
N ALA A 205 -4.40 5.89 -1.62
CA ALA A 205 -3.35 6.48 -2.45
C ALA A 205 -1.96 5.96 -2.07
N ALA A 206 -1.63 5.91 -0.77
CA ALA A 206 -0.37 5.36 -0.29
C ALA A 206 -0.23 3.86 -0.61
N TRP A 207 -1.33 3.10 -0.45
CA TRP A 207 -1.33 1.68 -0.75
C TRP A 207 -1.17 1.40 -2.25
N ALA A 208 -1.90 2.11 -3.11
CA ALA A 208 -1.75 2.01 -4.55
C ALA A 208 -0.33 2.38 -5.01
N ALA A 209 0.28 3.41 -4.41
CA ALA A 209 1.67 3.79 -4.69
C ALA A 209 2.66 2.69 -4.28
N THR A 210 2.47 2.10 -3.11
CA THR A 210 3.30 0.99 -2.61
C THR A 210 3.25 -0.22 -3.53
N LEU A 211 2.06 -0.66 -3.95
CA LEU A 211 1.91 -1.78 -4.89
C LEU A 211 2.57 -1.51 -6.23
N ALA A 212 2.38 -0.30 -6.77
CA ALA A 212 2.96 0.11 -8.03
C ALA A 212 4.49 0.13 -7.95
N ALA A 213 5.05 0.64 -6.84
CA ALA A 213 6.50 0.69 -6.63
C ALA A 213 7.09 -0.71 -6.40
N LEU A 214 6.41 -1.57 -5.64
CA LEU A 214 6.85 -2.96 -5.41
C LEU A 214 6.94 -3.71 -6.74
N ARG A 215 5.98 -3.51 -7.64
CA ARG A 215 5.97 -4.14 -8.96
C ARG A 215 7.12 -3.68 -9.85
N ASP A 216 7.51 -2.41 -9.73
CA ASP A 216 8.63 -1.86 -10.46
C ASP A 216 10.00 -2.23 -9.84
N THR A 217 10.01 -2.78 -8.62
CA THR A 217 11.25 -3.01 -7.86
C THR A 217 12.10 -4.10 -8.50
N LYS A 218 13.36 -3.74 -8.80
CA LYS A 218 14.37 -4.66 -9.32
C LYS A 218 15.55 -4.72 -8.36
N ILE A 219 15.75 -5.88 -7.74
CA ILE A 219 16.79 -6.09 -6.74
C ILE A 219 18.07 -6.53 -7.46
N PRO A 220 19.22 -5.87 -7.23
CA PRO A 220 20.49 -6.28 -7.81
C PRO A 220 20.93 -7.63 -7.22
N LYS A 221 21.71 -8.41 -7.99
CA LYS A 221 22.23 -9.68 -7.49
C LYS A 221 23.26 -9.45 -6.39
N ALA A 222 22.95 -9.95 -5.20
CA ALA A 222 23.84 -9.97 -4.04
C ALA A 222 24.60 -11.29 -3.95
N ARG A 223 25.90 -11.23 -3.63
CA ARG A 223 26.71 -12.38 -3.22
C ARG A 223 27.36 -12.06 -1.89
N TYR A 224 27.32 -13.01 -0.96
CA TYR A 224 28.06 -12.90 0.29
C TYR A 224 29.54 -13.21 0.04
N ASP A 225 30.42 -12.32 0.50
CA ASP A 225 31.87 -12.50 0.51
C ASP A 225 32.30 -12.85 1.95
N ALA A 226 32.82 -14.06 2.14
CA ALA A 226 33.20 -14.58 3.45
C ALA A 226 34.43 -13.86 4.02
N ASP A 227 35.36 -13.41 3.17
CA ASP A 227 36.62 -12.79 3.60
C ASP A 227 36.40 -11.38 4.16
N ARG A 228 35.41 -10.68 3.60
CA ARG A 228 35.05 -9.31 3.99
C ARG A 228 33.87 -9.26 4.94
N GLU A 229 33.22 -10.40 5.17
CA GLU A 229 31.96 -10.54 5.88
C GLU A 229 30.89 -9.52 5.44
N MET A 230 30.85 -9.21 4.14
CA MET A 230 29.97 -8.21 3.55
C MET A 230 29.26 -8.76 2.33
N VAL A 231 28.07 -8.23 2.06
CA VAL A 231 27.33 -8.54 0.84
C VAL A 231 27.80 -7.61 -0.28
N LEU A 232 28.28 -8.21 -1.38
CA LEU A 232 28.65 -7.49 -2.59
C LEU A 232 27.49 -7.52 -3.59
N CYS A 233 27.00 -6.33 -3.94
CA CYS A 233 25.92 -6.16 -4.91
C CYS A 233 26.49 -5.89 -6.30
N THR A 234 26.05 -6.67 -7.29
CA THR A 234 26.39 -6.44 -8.69
C THR A 234 25.22 -5.78 -9.40
N ARG A 235 25.48 -4.69 -10.13
CA ARG A 235 24.46 -3.98 -10.95
C ARG A 235 24.07 -4.70 -12.25
N LYS A 236 24.69 -5.85 -12.53
CA LYS A 236 24.42 -6.67 -13.73
C LYS A 236 23.27 -7.63 -13.42
N ASP A 237 22.31 -7.71 -14.34
CA ASP A 237 21.11 -8.56 -14.27
C ASP A 237 20.27 -8.38 -12.99
N PRO A 238 19.59 -7.24 -12.82
CA PRO A 238 18.71 -7.04 -11.68
C PRO A 238 17.46 -7.93 -11.80
N LYS A 239 17.15 -8.66 -10.74
CA LYS A 239 16.00 -9.58 -10.69
C LYS A 239 14.74 -8.78 -10.29
N PRO A 240 13.65 -8.81 -11.08
CA PRO A 240 12.38 -8.23 -10.65
C PRO A 240 11.79 -9.05 -9.50
N LEU A 241 11.11 -8.38 -8.58
CA LEU A 241 10.43 -9.04 -7.47
C LEU A 241 9.21 -9.84 -7.98
N SER A 242 9.05 -11.08 -7.52
CA SER A 242 7.86 -11.88 -7.86
C SER A 242 6.70 -11.50 -6.93
N ILE A 243 5.71 -10.81 -7.49
CA ILE A 243 4.50 -10.44 -6.75
C ILE A 243 3.38 -11.41 -7.12
N THR A 244 2.80 -12.04 -6.10
CA THR A 244 1.76 -13.07 -6.25
C THR A 244 0.40 -12.47 -6.56
N SER A 245 0.05 -11.34 -5.96
CA SER A 245 -1.29 -10.75 -6.12
C SER A 245 -1.32 -9.22 -6.04
N MET A 246 -2.48 -8.62 -6.31
CA MET A 246 -2.64 -7.17 -6.35
C MET A 246 -3.83 -6.75 -5.51
N PRO A 247 -3.70 -6.71 -4.18
CA PRO A 247 -4.78 -6.26 -3.32
C PRO A 247 -4.93 -4.75 -3.42
N VAL A 248 -6.10 -4.23 -3.79
CA VAL A 248 -6.37 -2.80 -3.87
C VAL A 248 -7.22 -2.38 -2.67
N ALA A 249 -6.80 -1.32 -1.99
CA ALA A 249 -7.55 -0.71 -0.90
C ALA A 249 -8.65 0.19 -1.45
N CYS A 250 -9.85 0.03 -0.90
CA CYS A 250 -11.06 0.69 -1.30
C CYS A 250 -11.75 1.26 -0.06
N THR A 251 -11.57 2.57 0.16
CA THR A 251 -12.17 3.31 1.26
C THR A 251 -13.50 3.94 0.84
N ALA A 252 -14.49 3.82 1.72
CA ALA A 252 -15.80 4.46 1.64
C ALA A 252 -16.16 5.04 3.00
N VAL A 253 -16.87 6.16 3.02
CA VAL A 253 -17.38 6.81 4.23
C VAL A 253 -18.89 6.77 4.23
N VAL A 254 -19.47 6.73 5.42
CA VAL A 254 -20.92 6.79 5.59
C VAL A 254 -21.30 8.16 6.10
N PHE A 255 -22.11 8.85 5.31
CA PHE A 255 -22.69 10.13 5.67
C PHE A 255 -24.12 9.92 6.20
N THR A 256 -24.40 10.42 7.39
CA THR A 256 -25.71 10.34 8.03
C THR A 256 -26.47 11.65 7.85
N GLY A 257 -27.77 11.58 7.55
CA GLY A 257 -28.56 12.77 7.23
C GLY A 257 -28.94 13.68 8.42
N LYS A 258 -28.70 13.28 9.68
CA LYS A 258 -29.07 14.08 10.87
C LYS A 258 -28.00 13.99 11.95
N GLU A 259 -27.64 15.16 12.49
CA GLU A 259 -26.63 15.36 13.54
C GLU A 259 -27.10 14.89 14.94
N THR A 260 -28.42 14.79 15.15
CA THR A 260 -29.02 14.44 16.45
C THR A 260 -30.31 13.61 16.29
N ASP A 261 -30.21 12.28 16.17
CA ASP A 261 -30.98 11.28 16.94
C ASP A 261 -30.91 9.87 16.31
N ARG A 262 -30.74 8.89 17.19
CA ARG A 262 -30.95 7.42 17.13
C ARG A 262 -30.94 6.69 15.75
N PRO A 263 -30.09 5.65 15.61
CA PRO A 263 -29.86 4.91 14.36
C PRO A 263 -30.94 3.84 14.09
N SER A 264 -32.11 4.24 13.63
CA SER A 264 -33.07 3.27 13.08
C SER A 264 -33.90 3.75 11.89
N ASP A 265 -33.94 5.05 11.57
CA ASP A 265 -34.75 5.59 10.46
C ASP A 265 -34.04 6.69 9.63
N GLY A 266 -32.74 6.88 9.85
CA GLY A 266 -31.95 7.86 9.11
C GLY A 266 -31.56 7.34 7.72
N LYS A 267 -31.91 8.08 6.66
CA LYS A 267 -31.25 7.92 5.36
C LYS A 267 -29.73 8.07 5.57
N PHE A 268 -28.97 7.11 5.06
CA PHE A 268 -27.52 7.15 5.04
C PHE A 268 -27.05 7.07 3.59
N TRP A 269 -25.95 7.78 3.29
CA TRP A 269 -25.30 7.74 2.00
C TRP A 269 -23.93 7.11 2.16
N LEU A 270 -23.61 6.19 1.26
CA LEU A 270 -22.29 5.60 1.17
C LEU A 270 -21.51 6.36 0.10
N LEU A 271 -20.52 7.13 0.54
CA LEU A 271 -19.66 7.91 -0.32
C LEU A 271 -18.35 7.15 -0.51
N VAL A 272 -18.09 6.78 -1.74
CA VAL A 272 -16.88 6.11 -2.15
C VAL A 272 -15.76 7.14 -2.35
N ASP A 273 -14.52 6.81 -1.96
CA ASP A 273 -13.35 7.67 -2.22
C ASP A 273 -13.59 9.12 -1.73
N PRO A 274 -13.62 9.31 -0.40
CA PRO A 274 -13.96 10.59 0.20
C PRO A 274 -12.92 11.66 -0.14
N ASP A 275 -13.42 12.88 -0.33
CA ASP A 275 -12.57 14.07 -0.38
C ASP A 275 -12.34 14.60 1.04
N ARG A 276 -11.38 15.52 1.19
CA ARG A 276 -11.01 16.08 2.51
C ARG A 276 -12.20 16.63 3.30
N LEU A 277 -13.15 17.28 2.63
CA LEU A 277 -14.36 17.82 3.28
C LEU A 277 -15.25 16.71 3.84
N GLU A 278 -15.45 15.64 3.09
CA GLU A 278 -16.33 14.54 3.50
C GLU A 278 -15.71 13.70 4.61
N GLU A 279 -14.38 13.50 4.56
CA GLU A 279 -13.62 12.85 5.63
C GLU A 279 -13.72 13.64 6.96
N SER A 280 -13.80 14.97 6.90
CA SER A 280 -14.02 15.82 8.08
C SER A 280 -15.46 15.83 8.58
N LEU A 281 -16.43 15.45 7.76
CA LEU A 281 -17.87 15.49 8.09
C LEU A 281 -18.42 14.12 8.51
N CYS A 282 -17.78 13.03 8.07
CA CYS A 282 -18.25 11.68 8.34
C CYS A 282 -17.47 11.08 9.51
N ASP A 283 -18.20 10.60 10.52
CA ASP A 283 -17.61 9.91 11.68
C ASP A 283 -17.34 8.42 11.41
N GLU A 284 -17.87 7.88 10.30
CA GLU A 284 -17.80 6.46 9.96
C GLU A 284 -17.07 6.24 8.63
N SER A 285 -15.97 5.49 8.66
CA SER A 285 -15.19 5.09 7.49
C SER A 285 -14.95 3.59 7.47
N VAL A 286 -15.03 3.01 6.27
CA VAL A 286 -14.76 1.61 6.01
C VAL A 286 -13.73 1.51 4.90
N THR A 287 -12.68 0.75 5.15
CA THR A 287 -11.69 0.41 4.14
C THR A 287 -11.71 -1.10 3.94
N ILE A 288 -11.94 -1.51 2.69
CA ILE A 288 -11.87 -2.91 2.29
C ILE A 288 -10.70 -3.10 1.33
N VAL A 289 -9.95 -4.16 1.55
CA VAL A 289 -8.82 -4.56 0.72
C VAL A 289 -9.26 -5.76 -0.09
N VAL A 290 -9.40 -5.56 -1.40
CA VAL A 290 -9.89 -6.57 -2.33
C VAL A 290 -8.77 -7.01 -3.26
N ASP A 291 -8.67 -8.32 -3.46
CA ASP A 291 -7.78 -8.93 -4.42
C ASP A 291 -8.64 -9.77 -5.38
N CYS A 292 -8.59 -9.46 -6.66
CA CYS A 292 -9.30 -10.22 -7.69
C CYS A 292 -8.29 -11.02 -8.51
N GLN A 293 -8.08 -12.27 -8.14
CA GLN A 293 -7.36 -13.22 -8.99
C GLN A 293 -8.38 -14.02 -9.80
N GLU A 294 -8.27 -13.99 -11.13
CA GLU A 294 -9.00 -14.86 -12.07
C GLU A 294 -10.52 -15.05 -11.80
N GLY A 295 -11.22 -13.97 -11.46
CA GLY A 295 -12.69 -13.96 -11.34
C GLY A 295 -13.24 -14.19 -9.93
N ASP A 296 -12.42 -14.62 -8.98
CA ASP A 296 -12.80 -14.72 -7.57
C ASP A 296 -12.35 -13.48 -6.79
N THR A 297 -13.32 -12.74 -6.24
CA THR A 297 -13.04 -11.61 -5.34
C THR A 297 -12.71 -12.14 -3.95
N ARG A 298 -11.43 -12.08 -3.59
CA ARG A 298 -10.96 -12.37 -2.24
C ARG A 298 -10.86 -11.06 -1.46
N ILE A 299 -11.46 -11.03 -0.28
CA ILE A 299 -11.33 -9.89 0.63
C ILE A 299 -10.25 -10.26 1.65
N LEU A 300 -9.15 -9.49 1.66
CA LEU A 300 -8.06 -9.73 2.60
C LEU A 300 -8.34 -9.11 3.97
N SER A 301 -8.78 -7.86 3.98
CA SER A 301 -9.01 -7.11 5.20
C SER A 301 -10.19 -6.17 5.06
N ILE A 302 -10.98 -6.08 6.14
CA ILE A 302 -12.04 -5.09 6.31
C ILE A 302 -11.72 -4.36 7.60
N SER A 303 -11.51 -3.06 7.50
CA SER A 303 -11.32 -2.20 8.66
C SER A 303 -12.45 -1.18 8.72
N LYS A 304 -13.13 -1.15 9.86
CA LYS A 304 -14.22 -0.22 10.15
C LYS A 304 -13.76 0.71 11.25
N HIS A 305 -13.87 2.01 11.03
CA HIS A 305 -13.54 3.04 12.01
C HIS A 305 -14.75 3.92 12.24
N GLY A 306 -15.20 3.98 13.50
CA GLY A 306 -16.33 4.79 13.93
C GLY A 306 -17.70 4.26 13.51
N GLY A 307 -18.75 4.90 14.04
CA GLY A 307 -20.16 4.73 13.66
C GLY A 307 -20.87 3.44 14.07
N VAL A 308 -22.20 3.53 14.11
CA VAL A 308 -23.13 2.43 14.44
C VAL A 308 -23.93 1.95 13.21
N VAL A 309 -23.89 2.68 12.10
CA VAL A 309 -24.88 2.56 11.03
C VAL A 309 -24.59 1.42 10.06
N LEU A 310 -23.32 1.08 9.81
CA LEU A 310 -23.00 -0.05 8.93
C LEU A 310 -23.39 -1.40 9.54
N SER A 311 -24.49 -1.94 9.02
CA SER A 311 -24.85 -3.34 9.24
C SER A 311 -23.95 -4.27 8.41
N PRO A 312 -23.56 -5.45 8.93
CA PRO A 312 -22.78 -6.45 8.18
C PRO A 312 -23.44 -6.90 6.87
N LYS A 313 -24.77 -6.77 6.75
CA LYS A 313 -25.53 -7.06 5.53
C LYS A 313 -25.24 -6.06 4.41
N LEU A 314 -25.04 -4.79 4.75
CA LEU A 314 -24.70 -3.74 3.78
C LEU A 314 -23.26 -3.91 3.27
N LEU A 315 -22.33 -4.27 4.14
CA LEU A 315 -20.94 -4.58 3.77
C LEU A 315 -20.84 -5.79 2.83
N LYS A 316 -21.66 -6.81 3.06
CA LYS A 316 -21.76 -7.99 2.19
C LYS A 316 -22.68 -7.78 0.98
N SER A 317 -23.23 -6.58 0.81
CA SER A 317 -24.12 -6.31 -0.32
C SER A 317 -23.36 -6.46 -1.62
N LYS A 318 -24.00 -7.10 -2.62
CA LYS A 318 -23.42 -7.30 -3.95
C LYS A 318 -23.05 -5.96 -4.62
N GLY A 319 -23.71 -4.86 -4.24
CA GLY A 319 -23.39 -3.52 -4.73
C GLY A 319 -22.00 -3.05 -4.30
N PHE A 320 -21.68 -3.18 -3.01
CA PHE A 320 -20.38 -2.74 -2.49
C PHE A 320 -19.21 -3.57 -3.03
N ILE A 321 -19.40 -4.89 -3.15
CA ILE A 321 -18.39 -5.79 -3.73
C ILE A 321 -18.23 -5.53 -5.24
N LYS A 322 -19.34 -5.34 -5.97
CA LYS A 322 -19.29 -5.00 -7.40
C LYS A 322 -18.53 -3.69 -7.62
N TRP A 323 -18.78 -2.69 -6.77
CA TRP A 323 -18.04 -1.43 -6.81
C TRP A 323 -16.55 -1.63 -6.54
N ALA A 324 -16.18 -2.34 -5.48
CA ALA A 324 -14.79 -2.62 -5.15
C ALA A 324 -14.07 -3.36 -6.30
N ASN A 325 -14.77 -4.25 -7.01
CA ASN A 325 -14.25 -4.92 -8.20
C ASN A 325 -14.02 -3.96 -9.39
N VAL A 326 -14.94 -3.02 -9.64
CA VAL A 326 -14.77 -2.00 -10.69
C VAL A 326 -13.55 -1.14 -10.38
N ARG A 327 -13.41 -0.72 -9.12
CA ARG A 327 -12.26 0.06 -8.67
C ARG A 327 -10.95 -0.72 -8.79
N TRP A 328 -10.94 -1.97 -8.36
CA TRP A 328 -9.78 -2.85 -8.50
C TRP A 328 -9.34 -2.96 -9.96
N LYS A 329 -10.28 -3.16 -10.89
CA LYS A 329 -9.97 -3.22 -12.33
C LYS A 329 -9.36 -1.91 -12.83
N GLY A 330 -9.91 -0.76 -12.44
CA GLY A 330 -9.39 0.55 -12.83
C GLY A 330 -7.95 0.78 -12.34
N VAL A 331 -7.67 0.47 -11.08
CA VAL A 331 -6.32 0.59 -10.52
C VAL A 331 -5.37 -0.43 -11.15
N ALA A 332 -5.79 -1.68 -11.32
CA ALA A 332 -4.99 -2.72 -11.96
C ALA A 332 -4.65 -2.35 -13.42
N SER A 333 -5.60 -1.78 -14.18
CA SER A 333 -5.33 -1.25 -15.52
C SER A 333 -4.34 -0.09 -15.51
N ALA A 334 -4.46 0.83 -14.54
CA ALA A 334 -3.54 1.95 -14.40
C ALA A 334 -2.11 1.50 -14.05
N ILE A 335 -1.94 0.43 -13.26
CA ILE A 335 -0.62 -0.12 -12.92
C ILE A 335 -0.03 -0.95 -14.08
N THR A 336 -0.85 -1.73 -14.79
CA THR A 336 -0.38 -2.58 -15.92
C THR A 336 -0.11 -1.78 -17.20
N GLY A 337 -0.58 -0.52 -17.29
CA GLY A 337 -0.45 0.30 -18.48
C GLY A 337 -1.34 -0.16 -19.65
N ASN A 338 -2.10 -1.24 -19.48
CA ASN A 338 -3.09 -1.68 -20.44
C ASN A 338 -4.39 -0.92 -20.18
N GLN A 339 -4.64 0.11 -20.99
CA GLN A 339 -6.00 0.56 -21.24
C GLN A 339 -6.75 -0.63 -21.85
N VAL A 340 -7.66 -1.24 -21.08
CA VAL A 340 -8.63 -2.20 -21.62
C VAL A 340 -9.72 -1.45 -22.36
#